data_AF-A0A7C7PNQ1-F1
#
_entry.id   AF-A0A7C7PNQ1-F1
#
_cell.length_a   1.000
_cell.length_b   1.000
_cell.length_c   1.000
_cell.angle_alpha   90.00
_cell.angle_beta   90.00
_cell.angle_gamma   90.00
#
_symmetry.space_group_name_H-M   'P 1'
#
loop_
_entity.id
_entity.type
_entity.pdbx_description
1 polymer ?
#
loop_
_entity_poly.entity_id
_entity_poly.type
_entity_poly.pdbx_seq_one_letter_code
_entity_poly.pdbx_strand_id
1 'polypeptide(L)'
;MAEEDDLDLNSLDDDELVKQMHDDLYDGLKEEIEESVHILLGRGWEPYRVLTEALVEGMRIVGIDFRDGILFVPEVLLAANAMKGGMTILRPLLAETGAPKLGTMVIGTVKGDIHDIGKNLVAMMME
;
A
#
# COMPACT_ATOMS: atom_id res chain seq x y z
N MET A 1 3.46 -14.55 -19.66
CA MET A 1 3.28 -13.44 -20.61
C MET A 1 1.79 -13.29 -20.79
N ALA A 2 1.12 -12.74 -19.78
CA ALA A 2 -0.19 -12.16 -19.97
C ALA A 2 0.07 -10.81 -20.64
N GLU A 3 -0.70 -10.51 -21.68
CA GLU A 3 -0.71 -9.21 -22.32
C GLU A 3 -1.14 -8.20 -21.26
N GLU A 4 -0.20 -7.37 -20.80
CA GLU A 4 -0.53 -6.10 -20.15
C GLU A 4 -1.22 -5.26 -21.24
N ASP A 5 -2.55 -5.36 -21.31
CA ASP A 5 -3.34 -4.28 -21.88
C ASP A 5 -2.96 -3.04 -21.06
N ASP A 6 -2.23 -2.12 -21.70
CA ASP A 6 -1.78 -0.83 -21.18
C ASP A 6 -3.03 -0.03 -20.75
N LEU A 7 -3.55 -0.32 -19.56
CA LEU A 7 -4.71 0.32 -18.97
C LEU A 7 -4.32 1.76 -18.68
N ASP A 8 -4.92 2.70 -19.41
CA ASP A 8 -4.75 4.13 -19.13
C ASP A 8 -5.46 4.47 -17.81
N LEU A 9 -4.71 4.43 -16.70
CA LEU A 9 -5.18 4.71 -15.35
C LEU A 9 -5.81 6.10 -15.22
N ASN A 10 -5.36 7.06 -16.02
CA ASN A 10 -5.87 8.42 -15.97
C ASN A 10 -7.26 8.56 -16.64
N SER A 11 -7.67 7.57 -17.44
CA SER A 11 -8.99 7.53 -18.05
C SER A 11 -10.10 7.06 -17.09
N LEU A 12 -9.75 6.37 -16.01
CA LEU A 12 -10.67 5.86 -14.98
C LEU A 12 -11.23 7.02 -14.14
N ASP A 13 -12.50 6.93 -13.72
CA ASP A 13 -13.01 7.84 -12.69
C ASP A 13 -12.40 7.54 -11.31
N ASP A 14 -12.66 8.40 -10.32
CA ASP A 14 -12.04 8.28 -9.00
C ASP A 14 -12.38 6.97 -8.28
N ASP A 15 -13.62 6.49 -8.38
CA ASP A 15 -14.06 5.27 -7.70
C ASP A 15 -13.51 4.02 -8.40
N GLU A 16 -13.38 4.06 -9.73
CA GLU A 16 -12.74 3.00 -10.52
C GLU A 16 -11.23 2.95 -10.27
N LEU A 17 -10.56 4.10 -10.25
CA LEU A 17 -9.13 4.18 -9.98
C LEU A 17 -8.80 3.68 -8.58
N VAL A 18 -9.61 4.00 -7.56
CA VAL A 18 -9.39 3.48 -6.20
C VAL A 18 -9.50 1.95 -6.16
N LYS A 19 -10.45 1.36 -6.90
CA LYS A 19 -10.56 -0.11 -6.98
C LYS A 19 -9.37 -0.72 -7.72
N GLN A 20 -8.95 -0.10 -8.82
CA GLN A 20 -7.77 -0.53 -9.56
C GLN A 20 -6.52 -0.49 -8.67
N MET A 21 -6.35 0.57 -7.85
CA MET A 21 -5.27 0.63 -6.87
C MET A 21 -5.32 -0.49 -5.82
N HIS A 22 -6.50 -1.03 -5.49
CA HIS A 22 -6.59 -2.19 -4.60
C HIS A 22 -6.06 -3.45 -5.28
N ASP A 23 -6.39 -3.65 -6.56
CA ASP A 23 -5.91 -4.76 -7.38
C ASP A 23 -4.41 -4.63 -7.65
N ASP A 24 -3.93 -3.43 -8.00
CA ASP A 24 -2.50 -3.15 -8.22
C ASP A 24 -1.67 -3.38 -6.96
N LEU A 25 -2.20 -3.01 -5.78
CA LEU A 25 -1.58 -3.35 -4.50
C LEU A 25 -1.56 -4.86 -4.26
N TYR A 26 -2.64 -5.55 -4.58
CA TYR A 26 -2.75 -7.00 -4.42
C TYR A 26 -1.72 -7.74 -5.30
N ASP A 27 -1.53 -7.26 -6.53
CA ASP A 27 -0.59 -7.82 -7.51
C ASP A 27 0.86 -7.31 -7.32
N GLY A 28 1.07 -6.29 -6.48
CA GLY A 28 2.39 -5.73 -6.17
C GLY A 28 2.95 -4.83 -7.28
N LEU A 29 2.07 -4.21 -8.05
CA LEU A 29 2.34 -3.30 -9.16
C LEU A 29 2.73 -1.91 -8.64
N LYS A 30 4.03 -1.72 -8.41
CA LYS A 30 4.55 -0.51 -7.75
C LYS A 30 4.42 0.74 -8.61
N GLU A 31 4.70 0.64 -9.91
CA GLU A 31 4.77 1.80 -10.81
C GLU A 31 3.37 2.40 -11.01
N GLU A 32 2.39 1.53 -11.12
CA GLU A 32 0.95 1.77 -11.26
C GLU A 32 0.38 2.43 -9.99
N ILE A 33 0.84 2.00 -8.80
CA ILE A 33 0.49 2.67 -7.54
C ILE A 33 1.09 4.07 -7.45
N GLU A 34 2.35 4.26 -7.85
CA GLU A 34 2.96 5.59 -7.88
C GLU A 34 2.21 6.52 -8.84
N GLU A 35 1.84 6.03 -10.02
CA GLU A 35 1.05 6.76 -11.01
C GLU A 35 -0.34 7.12 -10.49
N SER A 36 -1.10 6.14 -9.96
CA SER A 36 -2.45 6.34 -9.44
C SER A 36 -2.49 7.35 -8.29
N VAL A 37 -1.48 7.32 -7.41
CA VAL A 37 -1.33 8.33 -6.35
C VAL A 37 -1.15 9.72 -6.94
N HIS A 38 -0.32 9.88 -7.97
CA HIS A 38 -0.15 11.16 -8.65
C HIS A 38 -1.43 11.64 -9.33
N ILE A 39 -2.19 10.74 -9.96
CA ILE A 39 -3.48 11.05 -10.60
C ILE A 39 -4.46 11.58 -9.55
N LEU A 40 -4.69 10.87 -8.45
CA LEU A 40 -5.63 11.29 -7.40
C LEU A 40 -5.23 12.63 -6.77
N LEU A 41 -3.94 12.82 -6.47
CA LEU A 41 -3.42 14.11 -5.98
C LEU A 41 -3.65 15.22 -7.02
N GLY A 42 -3.42 14.94 -8.30
CA GLY A 42 -3.65 15.87 -9.41
C GLY A 42 -5.13 16.24 -9.59
N ARG A 43 -6.04 15.34 -9.23
CA ARG A 43 -7.50 15.56 -9.18
C ARG A 43 -7.95 16.32 -7.93
N GLY A 44 -7.03 16.68 -7.04
CA GLY A 44 -7.30 17.48 -5.84
C GLY A 44 -7.71 16.65 -4.61
N TRP A 45 -7.44 15.34 -4.61
CA TRP A 45 -7.59 14.56 -3.38
C TRP A 45 -6.55 14.98 -2.34
N GLU A 46 -7.00 15.11 -1.10
CA GLU A 46 -6.10 15.33 0.04
C GLU A 46 -5.19 14.11 0.23
N PRO A 47 -3.88 14.30 0.53
CA PRO A 47 -2.94 13.18 0.72
C PRO A 47 -3.41 12.15 1.76
N TYR A 48 -4.05 12.62 2.83
CA TYR A 48 -4.60 11.76 3.86
C TYR A 48 -5.74 10.88 3.33
N ARG A 49 -6.57 11.41 2.44
CA ARG A 49 -7.66 10.67 1.81
C ARG A 49 -7.12 9.56 0.91
N VAL A 50 -6.11 9.86 0.08
CA VAL A 50 -5.44 8.86 -0.78
C VAL A 50 -4.84 7.74 0.07
N LEU A 51 -4.18 8.09 1.18
CA LEU A 51 -3.65 7.10 2.12
C LEU A 51 -4.76 6.18 2.67
N THR A 52 -5.83 6.75 3.22
CA THR A 52 -6.83 5.97 3.97
C THR A 52 -7.80 5.21 3.09
N GLU A 53 -8.28 5.81 2.00
CA GLU A 53 -9.33 5.22 1.15
C GLU A 53 -8.75 4.31 0.06
N ALA A 54 -7.54 4.58 -0.44
CA ALA A 54 -6.92 3.75 -1.45
C ALA A 54 -5.89 2.78 -0.83
N LEU A 55 -4.79 3.30 -0.28
CA LEU A 55 -3.65 2.44 0.08
C LEU A 55 -3.92 1.54 1.28
N VAL A 56 -4.43 2.11 2.39
CA VAL A 56 -4.71 1.35 3.62
C VAL A 56 -5.81 0.31 3.37
N GLU A 57 -6.84 0.67 2.61
CA GLU A 57 -7.94 -0.23 2.33
C GLU A 57 -7.53 -1.37 1.39
N GLY A 58 -6.71 -1.12 0.38
CA GLY A 58 -6.12 -2.19 -0.45
C GLY A 58 -5.26 -3.16 0.39
N MET A 59 -4.41 -2.63 1.27
CA MET A 59 -3.60 -3.46 2.17
C MET A 59 -4.41 -4.25 3.20
N ARG A 60 -5.62 -3.76 3.56
CA ARG A 60 -6.56 -4.50 4.41
C ARG A 60 -7.02 -5.79 3.72
N ILE A 61 -7.25 -5.75 2.42
CA ILE A 61 -7.65 -6.92 1.61
C ILE A 61 -6.50 -7.93 1.57
N VAL A 62 -5.29 -7.49 1.22
CA VAL A 62 -4.06 -8.32 1.26
C VAL A 62 -3.88 -9.00 2.62
N GLY A 63 -4.09 -8.27 3.72
CA GLY A 63 -3.98 -8.81 5.06
C GLY A 63 -5.04 -9.87 5.41
N ILE A 64 -6.27 -9.72 4.91
CA ILE A 64 -7.34 -10.72 5.07
C ILE A 64 -7.01 -11.99 4.29
N ASP A 65 -6.59 -11.84 3.05
CA ASP A 65 -6.32 -12.97 2.17
C ASP A 65 -5.05 -13.73 2.60
N PHE A 66 -4.05 -13.04 3.14
CA PHE A 66 -2.92 -13.70 3.81
C PHE A 66 -3.35 -14.50 5.05
N ARG A 67 -4.23 -13.93 5.89
CA ARG A 67 -4.77 -14.62 7.08
C ARG A 67 -5.55 -15.87 6.69
N ASP A 68 -6.34 -15.77 5.62
CA ASP A 68 -7.22 -16.84 5.16
C ASP A 68 -6.47 -17.89 4.29
N GLY A 69 -5.16 -17.72 4.09
CA GLY A 69 -4.28 -18.66 3.39
C GLY A 69 -4.40 -18.60 1.87
N ILE A 70 -4.97 -17.53 1.34
CA ILE A 70 -5.11 -17.25 -0.10
C ILE A 70 -3.80 -16.68 -0.65
N LEU A 71 -3.21 -15.70 0.06
CA LEU A 71 -1.89 -15.16 -0.24
C LEU A 71 -0.81 -15.82 0.63
N PHE A 72 0.42 -15.90 0.11
CA PHE A 72 1.59 -16.33 0.87
C PHE A 72 2.56 -15.16 1.10
N VAL A 73 3.65 -15.47 1.80
CA VAL A 73 4.65 -14.46 2.17
C VAL A 73 5.22 -13.71 0.95
N PRO A 74 5.60 -14.36 -0.17
CA PRO A 74 6.12 -13.64 -1.33
C PRO A 74 5.16 -12.57 -1.88
N GLU A 75 3.87 -12.88 -1.96
CA GLU A 75 2.86 -11.96 -2.49
C GLU A 75 2.66 -10.77 -1.54
N VAL A 76 2.62 -11.01 -0.23
CA VAL A 76 2.55 -9.91 0.76
C VAL A 76 3.78 -9.00 0.69
N LEU A 77 4.96 -9.54 0.37
CA LEU A 77 6.16 -8.73 0.19
C LEU A 77 6.10 -7.84 -1.06
N LEU A 78 5.49 -8.34 -2.14
CA LEU A 78 5.27 -7.55 -3.36
C LEU A 78 4.28 -6.40 -3.09
N ALA A 79 3.15 -6.71 -2.45
CA ALA A 79 2.15 -5.71 -2.04
C ALA A 79 2.75 -4.63 -1.12
N ALA A 80 3.54 -5.04 -0.12
CA ALA A 80 4.23 -4.11 0.77
C ALA A 80 5.23 -3.21 0.02
N ASN A 81 5.90 -3.72 -1.01
CA ASN A 81 6.79 -2.93 -1.86
C ASN A 81 6.02 -1.91 -2.73
N ALA A 82 4.86 -2.27 -3.25
CA ALA A 82 3.98 -1.36 -3.98
C ALA A 82 3.43 -0.26 -3.06
N MET A 83 2.95 -0.61 -1.86
CA MET A 83 2.53 0.34 -0.82
C MET A 83 3.64 1.36 -0.50
N LYS A 84 4.89 0.89 -0.40
CA LYS A 84 6.05 1.75 -0.15
C LYS A 84 6.28 2.77 -1.28
N GLY A 85 5.98 2.41 -2.53
CA GLY A 85 6.01 3.33 -3.67
C GLY A 85 5.07 4.52 -3.44
N GLY A 86 3.79 4.24 -3.20
CA GLY A 86 2.79 5.27 -2.89
C GLY A 86 3.13 6.11 -1.66
N MET A 87 3.62 5.47 -0.59
CA MET A 87 4.04 6.19 0.62
C MET A 87 5.25 7.09 0.43
N THR A 88 6.15 6.79 -0.51
CA THR A 88 7.29 7.66 -0.82
C THR A 88 6.81 9.03 -1.33
N ILE A 89 5.70 9.05 -2.07
CA ILE A 89 5.05 10.28 -2.56
C ILE A 89 4.27 10.98 -1.45
N LEU A 90 3.46 10.23 -0.69
CA LEU A 90 2.56 10.81 0.30
C LEU A 90 3.25 11.31 1.57
N ARG A 91 4.35 10.68 2.02
CA ARG A 91 5.05 11.04 3.26
C ARG A 91 5.38 12.54 3.41
N PRO A 92 6.05 13.21 2.44
CA PRO A 92 6.35 14.63 2.56
C PRO A 92 5.08 15.48 2.64
N LEU A 93 4.05 15.15 1.86
CA LEU A 93 2.78 15.89 1.82
C LEU A 93 2.02 15.76 3.15
N LEU A 94 1.94 14.55 3.70
CA LEU A 94 1.29 14.28 4.99
C LEU A 94 1.98 14.99 6.16
N ALA A 95 3.29 15.17 6.09
CA ALA A 95 4.05 15.91 7.10
C ALA A 95 3.73 17.41 7.07
N GLU A 96 3.51 17.98 5.88
CA GLU A 96 3.12 19.39 5.70
C GLU A 96 1.67 19.66 6.12
N THR A 97 0.76 18.74 5.83
CA THR A 97 -0.67 18.88 6.18
C THR A 97 -0.96 18.59 7.66
N GLY A 98 0.05 18.18 8.43
CA GLY A 98 -0.10 17.83 9.85
C GLY A 98 -1.00 16.62 10.08
N ALA A 99 -0.95 15.64 9.16
CA ALA A 99 -1.77 14.44 9.25
C ALA A 99 -1.62 13.79 10.63
N PRO A 100 -2.73 13.35 11.26
CA PRO A 100 -2.69 12.83 12.62
C PRO A 100 -1.82 11.58 12.69
N LYS A 101 -0.74 11.64 13.47
CA LYS A 101 0.03 10.45 13.83
C LYS A 101 -0.83 9.59 14.75
N LEU A 102 -1.11 8.35 14.34
CA LEU A 102 -1.85 7.38 15.16
C LEU A 102 -1.11 7.04 16.46
N GLY A 103 0.22 6.99 16.40
CA GLY A 103 1.07 6.73 17.56
C GLY A 103 2.50 6.31 17.16
N THR A 104 3.28 5.90 18.16
CA THR A 104 4.61 5.32 17.98
C THR A 104 4.55 3.83 18.29
N MET A 105 5.04 2.99 17.37
CA MET A 105 5.16 1.54 17.58
C MET A 105 6.60 1.16 17.92
N VAL A 106 6.75 0.24 18.88
CA VAL A 106 8.01 -0.45 19.16
C VAL A 106 7.78 -1.94 18.93
N ILE A 107 8.61 -2.55 18.09
CA ILE A 107 8.51 -3.97 17.73
C ILE A 107 9.88 -4.64 17.86
N GLY A 108 9.93 -5.87 18.37
CA GLY A 108 11.18 -6.58 18.65
C GLY A 108 10.98 -8.08 18.85
N THR A 109 12.05 -8.84 18.65
CA THR A 109 12.09 -10.30 18.93
C THR A 109 12.61 -10.52 20.36
N VAL A 110 12.11 -11.54 21.05
CA VAL A 110 12.57 -11.89 22.41
C VAL A 110 14.03 -12.28 22.39
N LYS A 111 14.78 -11.97 23.47
CA LYS A 111 16.18 -12.35 23.60
C LYS A 111 16.36 -13.87 23.44
N GLY A 112 17.17 -14.26 22.46
CA GLY A 112 17.48 -15.67 22.16
C GLY A 112 16.50 -16.35 21.19
N ASP A 113 15.46 -15.64 20.75
CA ASP A 113 14.54 -16.13 19.71
C ASP A 113 15.03 -15.65 18.32
N ILE A 114 15.05 -16.57 17.37
CA ILE A 114 15.51 -16.36 16.00
C ILE A 114 14.34 -16.20 15.02
N HIS A 115 13.09 -16.41 15.45
CA HIS A 115 11.91 -16.29 14.61
C HIS A 115 11.51 -14.83 14.48
N ASP A 116 12.05 -14.13 13.48
CA ASP A 116 11.84 -12.71 13.26
C ASP A 116 11.09 -12.39 11.95
N ILE A 117 10.84 -13.39 11.10
CA ILE A 117 10.18 -13.22 9.80
C ILE A 117 8.82 -12.53 9.96
N GLY A 118 7.96 -13.05 10.85
CA GLY A 118 6.64 -12.44 11.10
C GLY A 118 6.74 -11.01 11.66
N LYS A 119 7.73 -10.75 12.53
CA LYS A 119 8.01 -9.41 13.06
C LYS A 119 8.42 -8.45 11.95
N ASN A 120 9.31 -8.87 11.06
CA ASN A 120 9.77 -8.05 9.93
C ASN A 120 8.62 -7.77 8.96
N LEU A 121 7.74 -8.76 8.71
CA LEU A 121 6.54 -8.59 7.90
C LEU A 121 5.63 -7.49 8.47
N VAL A 122 5.30 -7.56 9.77
CA VAL A 122 4.48 -6.53 10.45
C VAL A 122 5.16 -5.16 10.40
N ALA A 123 6.48 -5.12 10.61
CA ALA A 123 7.22 -3.86 10.55
C ALA A 123 7.14 -3.22 9.15
N MET A 124 7.27 -4.00 8.08
CA MET A 124 7.17 -3.50 6.70
C MET A 124 5.76 -3.01 6.36
N MET A 125 4.71 -3.64 6.88
CA MET A 125 3.33 -3.21 6.65
C MET A 125 2.96 -1.92 7.41
N MET A 126 3.70 -1.59 8.46
CA MET A 126 3.43 -0.45 9.35
C MET A 126 4.35 0.75 9.09
N GLU A 127 5.29 0.64 8.14
CA GLU A 127 6.27 1.68 7.79
C GLU A 127 5.69 2.65 6.74
#